data_AF-A0A4R7AWU6-F1
#
_entry.id   AF-A0A4R7AWU6-F1
#
_cell.length_a   1.000
_cell.length_b   1.000
_cell.length_c   1.000
_cell.angle_alpha   90.00
_cell.angle_beta   90.00
_cell.angle_gamma   90.00
#
_symmetry.space_group_name_H-M   'P 1'
#
loop_
_entity.id
_entity.type
_entity.pdbx_description
1 polymer ?
#
loop_
_entity_poly.entity_id
_entity_poly.type
_entity_poly.pdbx_seq_one_letter_code
_entity_poly.pdbx_strand_id
1 'polypeptide(L)'
;MNASQILSFMIQAKSSQQIKWAAIPALYAVTLAQIAPKLSEEELFSLIAIGSVLYDHSTKELTAQAATNQLIQSLMHPTPDPQ
;
A
#
# COMPACT_ATOMS: atom_id res chain seq x y z
N MET A 1 -4.23 17.46 -13.52
CA MET A 1 -4.37 16.11 -12.95
C MET A 1 -5.39 16.20 -11.83
N ASN A 2 -6.50 15.45 -11.91
CA ASN A 2 -7.54 15.41 -10.87
C ASN A 2 -7.47 14.09 -10.07
N ALA A 3 -8.24 13.99 -8.99
CA ALA A 3 -8.22 12.84 -8.07
C ALA A 3 -8.46 11.48 -8.77
N SER A 4 -9.37 11.45 -9.76
CA SER A 4 -9.66 10.21 -10.49
C SER A 4 -8.49 9.78 -11.38
N GLN A 5 -7.79 10.72 -12.02
CA GLN A 5 -6.59 10.42 -12.83
C GLN A 5 -5.45 9.84 -11.98
N ILE A 6 -5.33 10.28 -10.73
CA ILE A 6 -4.31 9.77 -9.79
C ILE A 6 -4.64 8.34 -9.36
N LEU A 7 -5.89 8.09 -9.00
CA LEU A 7 -6.39 6.75 -8.70
C LEU A 7 -6.18 5.80 -9.89
N SER A 8 -6.52 6.23 -11.10
CA SER A 8 -6.28 5.45 -12.31
C SER A 8 -4.79 5.18 -12.55
N PHE A 9 -3.91 6.16 -12.33
CA PHE A 9 -2.46 5.96 -12.46
C PHE A 9 -1.92 4.95 -11.45
N MET A 10 -2.36 5.01 -10.18
CA MET A 10 -1.96 4.04 -9.16
C MET A 10 -2.45 2.63 -9.44
N ILE A 11 -3.70 2.48 -9.93
CA ILE A 11 -4.28 1.19 -10.31
C ILE A 11 -3.52 0.60 -11.53
N GLN A 12 -3.23 1.43 -12.52
CA GLN A 12 -2.55 1.02 -13.75
C GLN A 12 -1.07 0.69 -13.53
N ALA A 13 -0.39 1.43 -12.65
CA ALA A 13 0.98 1.12 -12.24
C ALA A 13 1.05 -0.21 -11.45
N LYS A 14 -0.02 -0.56 -10.72
CA LYS A 14 -0.14 -1.85 -10.04
C LYS A 14 -0.45 -3.01 -10.99
N SER A 15 -1.38 -2.85 -11.93
CA SER A 15 -1.70 -3.91 -12.91
C SER A 15 -0.49 -4.30 -13.76
N SER A 16 0.47 -3.37 -13.89
CA SER A 16 1.74 -3.56 -14.58
C SER A 16 2.83 -4.26 -13.74
N GLN A 17 2.54 -4.72 -12.51
CA GLN A 17 3.48 -5.30 -11.53
C GLN A 17 4.66 -4.39 -11.12
N GLN A 18 4.70 -3.13 -11.56
CA GLN A 18 5.85 -2.25 -11.34
C GLN A 18 5.91 -1.68 -9.90
N ILE A 19 4.82 -1.72 -9.14
CA ILE A 19 4.74 -1.09 -7.81
C ILE A 19 4.22 -2.07 -6.75
N LYS A 20 5.03 -2.31 -5.71
CA LYS A 20 4.64 -3.06 -4.50
C LYS A 20 3.60 -2.27 -3.71
N TRP A 21 2.66 -2.96 -3.07
CA TRP A 21 1.66 -2.33 -2.18
C TRP A 21 2.28 -1.37 -1.17
N ALA A 22 3.46 -1.73 -0.64
CA ALA A 22 4.25 -0.91 0.28
C ALA A 22 4.59 0.51 -0.21
N ALA A 23 4.67 0.72 -1.53
CA ALA A 23 5.02 2.03 -2.11
C ALA A 23 3.79 2.90 -2.43
N ILE A 24 2.60 2.32 -2.48
CA ILE A 24 1.37 3.02 -2.84
C ILE A 24 1.00 4.12 -1.83
N PRO A 25 1.06 3.92 -0.50
CA PRO A 25 0.77 4.99 0.47
C PRO A 25 1.70 6.20 0.33
N ALA A 26 3.00 5.97 0.07
CA ALA A 26 3.97 7.05 -0.09
C ALA A 26 3.71 7.87 -1.35
N LEU A 27 3.44 7.21 -2.49
CA LEU A 27 3.09 7.88 -3.74
C LEU A 27 1.78 8.66 -3.61
N TYR A 28 0.79 8.07 -2.92
CA TYR A 28 -0.48 8.73 -2.64
C TYR A 28 -0.29 10.00 -1.82
N ALA A 29 0.49 9.94 -0.73
CA ALA A 29 0.75 11.09 0.14
C ALA A 29 1.47 12.23 -0.59
N VAL A 30 2.51 11.92 -1.39
CA VAL A 30 3.22 12.91 -2.21
C VAL A 30 2.25 13.58 -3.20
N THR A 31 1.40 12.79 -3.83
CA THR A 31 0.44 13.32 -4.80
C THR A 31 -0.64 14.16 -4.13
N LEU A 32 -1.17 13.72 -2.99
CA LEU A 32 -2.15 14.47 -2.21
C LEU A 32 -1.61 15.83 -1.79
N ALA A 33 -0.36 15.90 -1.32
CA ALA A 33 0.28 17.16 -0.94
C ALA A 33 0.37 18.16 -2.11
N GLN A 34 0.55 17.69 -3.34
CA GLN A 34 0.62 18.55 -4.52
C GLN A 34 -0.74 19.11 -4.93
N ILE A 35 -1.83 18.37 -4.71
CA ILE A 35 -3.17 18.78 -5.10
C ILE A 35 -3.97 19.43 -3.98
N ALA A 36 -3.62 19.17 -2.71
CA ALA A 36 -4.33 19.67 -1.53
C ALA A 36 -4.64 21.18 -1.54
N PRO A 37 -3.74 22.07 -1.99
CA PRO A 37 -4.05 23.51 -2.05
C PRO A 37 -5.18 23.89 -3.02
N LYS A 38 -5.59 22.98 -3.91
CA LYS A 38 -6.61 23.19 -4.94
C LYS A 38 -7.92 22.49 -4.63
N LEU A 39 -8.01 21.80 -3.50
CA LEU A 39 -9.17 21.03 -3.10
C LEU A 39 -10.02 21.83 -2.12
N SER A 40 -11.33 21.61 -2.17
CA SER A 40 -12.21 21.94 -1.07
C SER A 40 -11.95 21.05 0.15
N GLU A 41 -12.43 21.48 1.32
CA GLU A 41 -12.32 20.71 2.56
C GLU A 41 -12.99 19.32 2.43
N GLU A 42 -14.15 19.24 1.79
CA GLU A 42 -14.87 17.97 1.56
C GLU A 42 -14.09 17.01 0.66
N GLU A 43 -13.48 17.53 -0.42
CA GLU A 43 -12.63 16.73 -1.31
C GLU A 43 -11.36 16.25 -0.59
N LEU A 44 -10.77 17.11 0.24
CA LEU A 44 -9.60 16.74 1.04
C LEU A 44 -9.95 15.65 2.07
N PHE A 45 -11.07 15.76 2.77
CA PHE A 45 -11.55 14.73 3.69
C PHE A 45 -11.79 13.39 3.00
N SER A 46 -12.44 13.41 1.83
CA SER A 46 -12.69 12.21 1.03
C SER A 46 -11.39 11.53 0.61
N LEU A 47 -10.37 12.31 0.24
CA LEU A 47 -9.06 11.77 -0.12
C LEU A 47 -8.26 11.27 1.09
N ILE A 48 -8.37 11.90 2.25
CA ILE A 48 -7.77 11.38 3.48
C ILE A 48 -8.37 10.00 3.84
N ALA A 49 -9.68 9.83 3.68
CA ALA A 49 -10.35 8.54 3.89
C ALA A 49 -9.82 7.45 2.93
N ILE A 50 -9.65 7.79 1.64
CA ILE A 50 -9.05 6.89 0.65
C ILE A 50 -7.61 6.52 1.05
N GLY A 51 -6.80 7.51 1.48
CA GLY A 51 -5.43 7.28 1.95
C GLY A 51 -5.36 6.31 3.13
N SER A 52 -6.35 6.37 4.04
CA SER A 52 -6.42 5.48 5.21
C SER A 52 -6.69 4.02 4.80
N VAL A 53 -7.57 3.80 3.83
CA VAL A 53 -7.85 2.47 3.28
C VAL A 53 -6.63 1.90 2.55
N LEU A 54 -5.92 2.74 1.78
CA LEU A 54 -4.69 2.34 1.09
C LEU A 54 -3.58 1.93 2.08
N TYR A 55 -3.45 2.68 3.18
CA TYR A 55 -2.49 2.37 4.23
C TYR A 55 -2.82 1.05 4.94
N ASP A 56 -4.06 0.86 5.39
CA ASP A 56 -4.51 -0.38 6.04
C ASP A 56 -4.32 -1.62 5.15
N HIS A 57 -4.63 -1.50 3.86
CA HIS A 57 -4.40 -2.60 2.92
C HIS A 57 -2.89 -2.90 2.77
N SER A 58 -2.05 -1.87 2.67
CA SER A 58 -0.60 -2.04 2.55
C SER A 58 0.02 -2.73 3.77
N THR A 59 -0.43 -2.39 4.98
CA THR A 59 0.10 -2.98 6.22
C THR A 59 -0.32 -4.44 6.38
N LYS A 60 -1.56 -4.78 6.02
CA LYS A 60 -2.07 -6.16 6.02
C LYS A 60 -1.27 -7.06 5.07
N GLU A 61 -1.02 -6.59 3.84
CA GLU A 61 -0.21 -7.31 2.85
C GLU A 61 1.23 -7.53 3.33
N LEU A 62 1.86 -6.50 3.89
CA LEU A 62 3.22 -6.62 4.45
C LEU A 62 3.28 -7.64 5.59
N THR A 63 2.27 -7.65 6.45
CA THR A 63 2.17 -8.61 7.57
C THR A 63 1.97 -10.03 7.05
N ALA A 64 1.09 -10.24 6.08
CA ALA A 64 0.86 -11.54 5.46
C ALA A 64 2.11 -12.08 4.75
N GLN A 65 2.85 -11.21 4.05
CA GLN A 65 4.12 -11.57 3.42
C GLN A 65 5.18 -11.96 4.46
N ALA A 66 5.28 -11.21 5.56
CA ALA A 66 6.20 -11.52 6.64
C ALA A 66 5.89 -12.89 7.28
N ALA A 67 4.62 -13.15 7.59
CA ALA A 67 4.17 -14.44 8.13
C ALA A 67 4.45 -15.59 7.16
N THR A 68 4.20 -15.40 5.86
CA THR A 68 4.49 -16.39 4.82
C THR A 68 5.99 -16.69 4.73
N ASN A 69 6.84 -15.66 4.77
CA ASN A 69 8.29 -15.83 4.73
C ASN A 69 8.81 -16.57 5.97
N GLN A 70 8.27 -16.26 7.16
CA GLN A 70 8.60 -16.97 8.40
C GLN A 70 8.21 -18.45 8.31
N LEU A 71 7.00 -18.76 7.81
CA LEU A 71 6.55 -20.13 7.62
C LEU A 71 7.49 -20.90 6.67
N ILE A 72 7.84 -20.29 5.52
CA ILE A 72 8.79 -20.89 4.57
C ILE A 72 10.15 -21.15 5.22
N GLN A 73 10.68 -20.20 6.00
CA GLN A 73 11.96 -20.37 6.71
C GLN A 73 11.93 -21.51 7.73
N SER A 74 10.84 -21.63 8.51
CA SER A 74 10.64 -22.72 9.46
C SER A 74 10.51 -24.08 8.78
N LEU A 75 9.89 -24.14 7.59
CA LEU A 75 9.79 -25.37 6.81
C LEU A 75 11.12 -25.79 6.17
N MET A 76 12.01 -24.83 5.85
CA MET A 76 13.33 -25.10 5.26
C MET A 76 14.41 -25.44 6.31
N HIS A 77 14.22 -25.03 7.56
CA HIS A 77 15.10 -25.39 8.69
C HIS A 77 14.27 -26.09 9.77
N PRO A 78 13.86 -27.36 9.56
CA PRO A 78 13.19 -28.11 10.61
C PRO A 78 14.10 -28.12 11.84
N THR A 79 13.57 -27.64 12.97
CA THR A 79 14.24 -27.73 14.28
C THR A 79 14.76 -29.15 14.47
N PRO A 80 16.07 -29.36 14.74
CA PRO A 80 16.56 -30.69 15.07
C PRO A 80 15.84 -31.18 16.32
N ASP A 81 15.32 -32.40 16.26
CA ASP A 81 14.66 -33.06 17.38
C ASP A 81 15.55 -32.96 18.64
N PRO A 82 15.02 -32.51 19.79
CA PRO A 82 15.75 -32.59 21.04
C PRO A 82 15.91 -34.07 21.41
N GLN A 83 17.15 -34.57 21.33
CA GLN A 83 17.57 -35.87 21.86
C GLN A 83 17.52 -35.91 23.38
#